data_AF-A0A484KV15-F1
#
_entry.id   AF-A0A484KV15-F1
#
_cell.length_a   1.000
_cell.length_b   1.000
_cell.length_c   1.000
_cell.angle_alpha   90.00
_cell.angle_beta   90.00
_cell.angle_gamma   90.00
#
_symmetry.space_group_name_H-M   'P 1'
#
loop_
_entity.id
_entity.type
_entity.pdbx_description
1 polymer ?
#
loop_
_entity_poly.entity_id
_entity_poly.type
_entity_poly.pdbx_seq_one_letter_code
_entity_poly.pdbx_strand_id
1 'polypeptide(L)'
;MPFMDSSLKLSLAVFLVAAATIATTAHGLTVISGTVFCDQCKDGQISLFDYPVSGIKVAMACPDGNGQWTIRGEETTNWMGGYNMRLDETSDLSNCFAQVSASPGACGAASGPPRPLKLMFNMFGMVTYAVDALISQPAQPMSFCPSSAPVAHPPPSFPPPAVPTFLPPPPPPPALPTLLPPPSAPRTLPTLPPMPPTPFLEASACPYGKWIMPEHRCYWKVVSPDTKVGLVFGLLAARKYGTDMTLWEGMNGRGEAYRTLLREGTTALLNSYNSLQFPYHPLGVVARMNWALATGSTPQVLHTALGFMRANYGYGQSAAATCRFTSCTTKS
;
A
#
# COMPACT_ATOMS: atom_id res chain seq x y z
N MET A 1 -10.57 70.16 -15.11
CA MET A 1 -10.20 68.72 -15.05
C MET A 1 -11.05 67.95 -14.03
N PRO A 2 -12.36 67.68 -14.25
CA PRO A 2 -13.14 66.83 -13.33
C PRO A 2 -13.58 65.48 -13.93
N PHE A 3 -13.42 65.27 -15.24
CA PHE A 3 -13.96 64.09 -15.93
C PHE A 3 -13.14 62.80 -15.75
N MET A 4 -11.84 62.91 -15.47
CA MET A 4 -10.93 61.75 -15.43
C MET A 4 -11.02 60.97 -14.11
N ASP A 5 -11.47 61.61 -13.02
CA ASP A 5 -11.63 60.98 -11.70
C ASP A 5 -12.93 60.13 -11.61
N SER A 6 -14.00 60.57 -12.29
CA SER A 6 -15.27 59.83 -12.35
C SER A 6 -15.16 58.53 -13.16
N SER A 7 -14.42 58.58 -14.29
CA SER A 7 -14.20 57.40 -15.14
C SER A 7 -13.34 56.34 -14.46
N LEU A 8 -12.32 56.74 -13.70
CA LEU A 8 -11.47 55.82 -12.94
C LEU A 8 -12.25 55.15 -11.79
N LYS A 9 -13.05 55.92 -11.05
CA LYS A 9 -13.92 55.39 -9.97
C LYS A 9 -14.96 54.42 -10.50
N LEU A 10 -15.59 54.73 -11.63
CA LEU A 10 -16.57 53.85 -12.28
C LEU A 10 -15.90 52.56 -12.79
N SER A 11 -14.71 52.68 -13.38
CA SER A 11 -13.93 51.52 -13.84
C SER A 11 -13.50 50.62 -12.68
N LEU A 12 -13.08 51.21 -11.57
CA LEU A 12 -12.70 50.47 -10.36
C LEU A 12 -13.92 49.78 -9.73
N ALA A 13 -15.07 50.45 -9.67
CA ALA A 13 -16.31 49.88 -9.16
C ALA A 13 -16.80 48.71 -10.03
N VAL A 14 -16.76 48.85 -11.37
CA VAL A 14 -17.10 47.77 -12.30
C VAL A 14 -16.13 46.60 -12.15
N PHE A 15 -14.83 46.87 -11.99
CA PHE A 15 -13.83 45.82 -11.78
C PHE A 15 -14.02 45.09 -10.44
N LEU A 16 -14.37 45.81 -9.37
CA LEU A 16 -14.66 45.22 -8.06
C LEU A 16 -15.95 44.40 -8.07
N VAL A 17 -17.00 44.84 -8.77
CA VAL A 17 -18.23 44.07 -8.95
C VAL A 17 -17.96 42.84 -9.82
N ALA A 18 -17.20 42.97 -10.91
CA ALA A 18 -16.81 41.84 -11.76
C ALA A 18 -15.95 40.83 -10.99
N ALA A 19 -14.96 41.28 -10.20
CA ALA A 19 -14.15 40.43 -9.35
C ALA A 19 -14.98 39.75 -8.25
N ALA A 20 -15.97 40.43 -7.66
CA ALA A 20 -16.89 39.84 -6.69
C ALA A 20 -17.80 38.77 -7.33
N THR A 21 -18.26 38.98 -8.57
CA THR A 21 -19.06 37.98 -9.30
C THR A 21 -18.26 36.78 -9.80
N ILE A 22 -16.94 36.94 -10.03
CA ILE A 22 -16.05 35.83 -10.38
C ILE A 22 -15.61 35.07 -9.11
N ALA A 23 -15.46 35.76 -7.97
CA ALA A 23 -15.14 35.14 -6.69
C ALA A 23 -16.28 34.27 -6.14
N THR A 24 -17.52 34.45 -6.60
CA THR A 24 -18.68 33.63 -6.20
C THR A 24 -18.74 32.25 -6.86
N THR A 25 -17.83 31.91 -7.79
CA THR A 25 -17.75 30.56 -8.39
C THR A 25 -16.51 29.79 -7.93
N ALA A 26 -16.10 29.96 -6.68
CA ALA A 26 -15.14 29.04 -6.06
C ALA A 26 -15.84 27.69 -5.83
N HIS A 27 -15.80 26.81 -6.83
CA HIS A 27 -16.15 25.40 -6.67
C HIS A 27 -15.21 24.81 -5.63
N GLY A 28 -15.72 24.58 -4.42
CA GLY A 28 -14.93 23.97 -3.37
C GLY A 28 -14.59 22.53 -3.76
N LEU A 29 -13.33 22.13 -3.61
CA LEU A 29 -12.87 20.78 -3.98
C LEU A 29 -12.64 19.94 -2.73
N THR A 30 -13.31 18.80 -2.63
CA THR A 30 -13.03 17.80 -1.60
C THR A 30 -12.27 16.61 -2.19
N VAL A 31 -11.17 16.22 -1.54
CA VAL A 31 -10.38 15.05 -1.90
C VAL A 31 -10.41 14.02 -0.77
N ILE A 32 -10.75 12.77 -1.07
CA ILE A 32 -10.64 11.66 -0.12
C ILE A 32 -9.54 10.73 -0.58
N SER A 33 -8.53 10.52 0.27
CA SER A 33 -7.40 9.65 -0.04
C SER A 33 -7.31 8.49 0.95
N GLY A 34 -6.97 7.31 0.44
CA GLY A 34 -6.72 6.14 1.26
C GLY A 34 -5.98 5.06 0.49
N THR A 35 -5.71 3.95 1.16
CA THR A 35 -5.04 2.77 0.58
C THR A 35 -5.79 1.50 0.95
N VAL A 36 -5.82 0.52 0.05
CA VAL A 36 -6.35 -0.82 0.31
C VAL A 36 -5.17 -1.81 0.35
N PHE A 37 -5.12 -2.61 1.41
CA PHE A 37 -4.17 -3.69 1.57
C PHE A 37 -4.87 -5.05 1.45
N CYS A 38 -4.16 -6.00 0.85
CA CYS A 38 -4.49 -7.40 0.91
C CYS A 38 -3.97 -7.99 2.22
N ASP A 39 -4.89 -8.27 3.15
CA ASP A 39 -4.65 -9.05 4.37
C ASP A 39 -4.60 -10.53 3.98
N GLN A 40 -3.39 -11.04 3.75
CA GLN A 40 -3.15 -12.40 3.29
C GLN A 40 -3.44 -13.45 4.35
N CYS A 41 -3.45 -13.06 5.63
CA CYS A 41 -3.66 -13.96 6.76
C CYS A 41 -5.09 -13.96 7.30
N LYS A 42 -5.95 -13.06 6.78
CA LYS A 42 -7.32 -12.86 7.22
C LYS A 42 -7.42 -12.58 8.72
N ASP A 43 -6.42 -11.95 9.31
CA ASP A 43 -6.39 -11.62 10.74
C ASP A 43 -6.97 -10.22 11.03
N GLY A 44 -7.34 -9.47 9.98
CA GLY A 44 -7.90 -8.14 10.07
C GLY A 44 -6.88 -7.06 10.44
N GLN A 45 -5.58 -7.39 10.41
CA GLN A 45 -4.49 -6.47 10.63
C GLN A 45 -3.71 -6.24 9.33
N ILE A 46 -2.93 -5.17 9.31
CA ILE A 46 -1.93 -4.95 8.26
C ILE A 46 -0.59 -5.33 8.86
N SER A 47 -0.10 -6.48 8.43
CA SER A 47 1.12 -7.14 8.86
C SER A 47 2.24 -6.99 7.83
N LEU A 48 3.41 -7.53 8.17
CA LEU A 48 4.56 -7.55 7.28
C LEU A 48 4.31 -8.29 5.95
N PHE A 49 3.36 -9.23 5.94
CA PHE A 49 3.07 -10.01 4.75
C PHE A 49 2.04 -9.34 3.84
N ASP A 50 1.38 -8.28 4.30
CA ASP A 50 0.28 -7.67 3.56
C ASP A 50 0.80 -6.66 2.54
N TYR A 51 0.13 -6.59 1.39
CA TYR A 51 0.59 -5.76 0.28
C TYR A 51 -0.54 -4.88 -0.25
N PRO A 52 -0.22 -3.67 -0.73
CA PRO A 52 -1.22 -2.82 -1.36
C PRO A 52 -1.79 -3.48 -2.62
N VAL A 53 -3.12 -3.44 -2.79
CA VAL A 53 -3.81 -4.14 -3.88
C VAL A 53 -4.41 -3.18 -4.91
N SER A 54 -4.07 -3.39 -6.17
CA SER A 54 -4.54 -2.62 -7.32
C SER A 54 -5.88 -3.10 -7.84
N GLY A 55 -6.66 -2.20 -8.44
CA GLY A 55 -7.90 -2.56 -9.14
C GLY A 55 -9.10 -2.81 -8.24
N ILE A 56 -9.00 -2.51 -6.94
CA ILE A 56 -10.09 -2.67 -5.97
C ILE A 56 -11.01 -1.47 -6.05
N LYS A 57 -12.31 -1.71 -6.16
CA LYS A 57 -13.32 -0.66 -6.06
C LYS A 57 -13.55 -0.31 -4.60
N VAL A 58 -13.45 0.97 -4.30
CA VAL A 58 -13.72 1.56 -3.00
C VAL A 58 -14.91 2.49 -3.18
N ALA A 59 -15.92 2.34 -2.33
CA ALA A 59 -17.07 3.22 -2.30
C ALA A 59 -17.05 4.06 -1.02
N MET A 60 -17.43 5.33 -1.16
CA MET A 60 -17.69 6.24 -0.05
C MET A 60 -19.20 6.43 0.10
N ALA A 61 -19.69 6.24 1.32
CA ALA A 61 -21.10 6.37 1.65
C ALA A 61 -21.31 7.35 2.80
N CYS A 62 -22.38 8.12 2.69
CA CYS A 62 -22.83 9.08 3.69
C CYS A 62 -24.29 8.80 4.06
N PRO A 63 -24.70 9.10 5.30
CA PRO A 63 -26.11 9.03 5.65
C PRO A 63 -26.87 10.13 4.88
N ASP A 64 -28.03 9.79 4.36
CA ASP A 64 -28.98 10.76 3.84
C ASP A 64 -29.76 11.43 4.98
N GLY A 65 -30.65 12.38 4.63
CA GLY A 65 -31.47 13.08 5.61
C GLY A 65 -32.44 12.19 6.41
N ASN A 66 -32.62 10.93 5.99
CA ASN A 66 -33.47 9.93 6.64
C ASN A 66 -32.65 8.91 7.45
N GLY A 67 -31.32 9.07 7.51
CA GLY A 67 -30.40 8.16 8.18
C GLY A 67 -30.06 6.89 7.38
N GLN A 68 -30.47 6.81 6.10
CA GLN A 68 -30.14 5.70 5.21
C GLN A 68 -28.82 5.98 4.49
N TRP A 69 -27.97 4.96 4.34
CA TRP A 69 -26.66 5.12 3.70
C TRP A 69 -26.79 5.20 2.18
N THR A 70 -26.19 6.24 1.60
CA THR A 70 -26.14 6.45 0.15
C THR A 70 -24.70 6.53 -0.33
N ILE A 71 -24.39 5.82 -1.41
CA ILE A 71 -23.07 5.89 -2.06
C ILE A 71 -22.96 7.24 -2.76
N ARG A 72 -21.94 8.00 -2.39
CA ARG A 72 -21.66 9.35 -2.91
C ARG A 72 -20.48 9.37 -3.88
N GLY A 73 -19.64 8.35 -3.86
CA GLY A 73 -18.52 8.20 -4.79
C GLY A 73 -17.98 6.78 -4.82
N GLU A 74 -17.42 6.38 -5.95
CA GLU A 74 -16.71 5.11 -6.12
C GLU A 74 -15.43 5.37 -6.93
N GLU A 75 -14.31 4.81 -6.48
CA GLU A 75 -13.03 4.92 -7.15
C GLU A 75 -12.31 3.57 -7.15
N THR A 76 -11.35 3.44 -8.05
CA THR A 76 -10.54 2.21 -8.15
C THR A 76 -9.13 2.45 -7.65
N THR A 77 -8.60 1.52 -6.86
CA THR A 77 -7.21 1.63 -6.39
C THR A 77 -6.22 1.55 -7.54
N ASN A 78 -5.23 2.43 -7.49
CA ASN A 78 -4.06 2.38 -8.33
C ASN A 78 -3.13 1.23 -7.92
N TRP A 79 -2.03 1.09 -8.64
CA TRP A 79 -1.04 0.02 -8.41
C TRP A 79 -0.35 0.05 -7.02
N MET A 80 -0.34 1.18 -6.30
CA MET A 80 0.08 1.26 -4.88
C MET A 80 -1.05 0.94 -3.91
N GLY A 81 -2.17 0.41 -4.40
CA GLY A 81 -3.38 0.24 -3.62
C GLY A 81 -4.01 1.55 -3.18
N GLY A 82 -3.52 2.70 -3.65
CA GLY A 82 -4.01 4.02 -3.28
C GLY A 82 -5.20 4.44 -4.14
N TYR A 83 -6.16 5.14 -3.56
CA TYR A 83 -7.27 5.76 -4.29
C TYR A 83 -7.39 7.23 -3.88
N ASN A 84 -7.92 8.05 -4.79
CA ASN A 84 -8.22 9.46 -4.54
C ASN A 84 -9.59 9.79 -5.15
N MET A 85 -10.62 9.98 -4.33
CA MET A 85 -11.93 10.44 -4.77
C MET A 85 -11.98 11.95 -4.77
N ARG A 86 -12.62 12.53 -5.78
CA ARG A 86 -12.84 13.98 -5.90
C ARG A 86 -14.32 14.27 -5.89
N LEU A 87 -14.73 15.26 -5.10
CA LEU A 87 -16.07 15.83 -5.13
C LEU A 87 -15.93 17.34 -5.35
N ASP A 88 -16.74 17.88 -6.25
CA ASP A 88 -16.76 19.30 -6.60
C ASP A 88 -17.56 20.16 -5.60
N GLU A 89 -17.61 19.72 -4.33
CA GLU A 89 -18.27 20.37 -3.22
C GLU A 89 -17.45 20.23 -1.93
N THR A 90 -17.48 21.22 -1.04
CA THR A 90 -16.84 21.20 0.30
C THR A 90 -17.81 20.84 1.43
N SER A 91 -18.60 19.79 1.21
CA SER A 91 -19.56 19.28 2.20
C SER A 91 -18.84 18.60 3.37
N ASP A 92 -19.41 18.68 4.58
CA ASP A 92 -18.87 17.96 5.75
C ASP A 92 -19.09 16.45 5.59
N LEU A 93 -18.00 15.70 5.48
CA LEU A 93 -17.99 14.25 5.32
C LEU A 93 -17.66 13.49 6.61
N SER A 94 -17.67 14.16 7.78
CA SER A 94 -17.26 13.55 9.05
C SER A 94 -18.11 12.34 9.48
N ASN A 95 -19.36 12.26 9.01
CA ASN A 95 -20.27 11.13 9.27
C ASN A 95 -20.25 10.06 8.17
N CYS A 96 -19.38 10.20 7.19
CA CYS A 96 -19.26 9.27 6.07
C CYS A 96 -18.18 8.21 6.36
N PHE A 97 -18.24 7.11 5.63
CA PHE A 97 -17.21 6.08 5.65
C PHE A 97 -16.80 5.69 4.24
N ALA A 98 -15.63 5.09 4.13
CA ALA A 98 -15.17 4.39 2.93
C ALA A 98 -15.08 2.88 3.20
N GLN A 99 -15.41 2.08 2.20
CA GLN A 99 -15.34 0.63 2.26
C GLN A 99 -14.97 0.05 0.89
N VAL A 100 -14.44 -1.16 0.88
CA VAL A 100 -14.24 -1.92 -0.36
C VAL A 100 -15.62 -2.36 -0.87
N SER A 101 -15.99 -1.99 -2.10
CA SER A 101 -17.28 -2.34 -2.73
C SER A 101 -17.16 -3.54 -3.66
N ALA A 102 -16.02 -3.71 -4.33
CA ALA A 102 -15.73 -4.88 -5.14
C ALA A 102 -14.23 -5.10 -5.23
N SER A 103 -13.81 -6.36 -5.28
CA SER A 103 -12.40 -6.70 -5.24
C SER A 103 -12.09 -7.82 -6.24
N PRO A 104 -11.49 -7.50 -7.40
CA PRO A 104 -11.13 -8.51 -8.39
C PRO A 104 -9.84 -9.25 -8.00
N GLY A 105 -9.79 -10.56 -8.29
CA GLY A 105 -8.57 -11.36 -8.16
C GLY A 105 -8.42 -12.12 -6.83
N ALA A 106 -7.19 -12.58 -6.56
CA ALA A 106 -6.90 -13.54 -5.49
C ALA A 106 -7.21 -13.02 -4.08
N CYS A 107 -7.20 -11.70 -3.88
CA CYS A 107 -7.49 -11.05 -2.61
C CYS A 107 -8.88 -10.42 -2.53
N GLY A 108 -9.84 -10.97 -3.30
CA GLY A 108 -11.15 -10.35 -3.51
C GLY A 108 -12.34 -10.99 -2.83
N ALA A 109 -12.12 -11.98 -1.96
CA ALA A 109 -13.20 -12.82 -1.44
C ALA A 109 -13.95 -12.19 -0.27
N ALA A 110 -13.29 -11.33 0.52
CA ALA A 110 -13.95 -10.59 1.58
C ALA A 110 -13.33 -9.19 1.74
N SER A 111 -14.12 -8.28 2.31
CA SER A 111 -13.71 -6.92 2.66
C SER A 111 -13.70 -6.75 4.18
N GLY A 112 -12.75 -5.99 4.68
CA GLY A 112 -12.73 -5.55 6.09
C GLY A 112 -13.84 -4.55 6.41
N PRO A 113 -13.94 -4.13 7.68
CA PRO A 113 -14.97 -3.19 8.11
C PRO A 113 -14.82 -1.82 7.44
N PRO A 114 -15.92 -1.07 7.26
CA PRO A 114 -15.87 0.31 6.80
C PRO A 114 -15.01 1.19 7.71
N ARG A 115 -14.35 2.19 7.14
CA ARG A 115 -13.50 3.14 7.87
C ARG A 115 -14.02 4.56 7.78
N PRO A 116 -14.06 5.31 8.89
CA PRO A 116 -14.49 6.70 8.87
C PRO A 116 -13.51 7.59 8.11
N LEU A 117 -14.01 8.68 7.54
CA LEU A 117 -13.20 9.72 6.92
C LEU A 117 -12.65 10.65 8.02
N LYS A 118 -11.34 10.84 8.06
CA LYS A 118 -10.67 11.76 9.00
C LYS A 118 -10.26 13.03 8.28
N LEU A 119 -10.80 14.16 8.71
CA LEU A 119 -10.41 15.45 8.18
C LEU A 119 -8.91 15.69 8.41
N MET A 120 -8.14 15.84 7.33
CA MET A 120 -6.72 16.17 7.39
C MET A 120 -6.48 17.67 7.30
N PHE A 121 -7.12 18.32 6.33
CA PHE A 121 -6.99 19.76 6.13
C PHE A 121 -8.27 20.36 5.55
N ASN A 122 -8.53 21.62 5.92
CA ASN A 122 -9.60 22.45 5.37
C ASN A 122 -9.08 23.89 5.25
N MET A 123 -8.63 24.28 4.06
CA MET A 123 -8.12 25.62 3.78
C MET A 123 -8.30 25.98 2.31
N PHE A 124 -8.48 27.28 2.02
CA PHE A 124 -8.49 27.82 0.65
C PHE A 124 -9.51 27.18 -0.30
N GLY A 125 -10.69 26.80 0.20
CA GLY A 125 -11.72 26.13 -0.61
C GLY A 125 -11.38 24.70 -1.01
N MET A 126 -10.33 24.11 -0.41
CA MET A 126 -10.02 22.69 -0.53
C MET A 126 -10.13 22.00 0.82
N VAL A 127 -10.81 20.85 0.82
CA VAL A 127 -10.95 19.98 1.98
C VAL A 127 -10.36 18.63 1.64
N THR A 128 -9.58 18.03 2.54
CA THR A 128 -9.08 16.66 2.34
C THR A 128 -9.34 15.79 3.54
N TYR A 129 -9.85 14.61 3.24
CA TYR A 129 -10.05 13.52 4.19
C TYR A 129 -9.06 12.39 3.90
N ALA A 130 -8.45 11.86 4.95
CA ALA A 130 -7.76 10.58 4.89
C ALA A 130 -8.67 9.48 5.42
N VAL A 131 -8.52 8.28 4.86
CA VAL A 131 -9.11 7.07 5.38
C VAL A 131 -7.98 6.18 5.87
N ASP A 132 -8.14 5.61 7.07
CA ASP A 132 -7.26 4.54 7.51
C ASP A 132 -7.27 3.40 6.49
N ALA A 133 -6.18 2.65 6.42
CA ALA A 133 -6.04 1.60 5.42
C ALA A 133 -7.21 0.60 5.46
N LEU A 134 -7.81 0.41 4.29
CA LEU A 134 -8.89 -0.55 4.06
C LEU A 134 -8.30 -1.93 3.85
N ILE A 135 -9.07 -2.95 4.17
CA ILE A 135 -8.63 -4.34 4.12
C ILE A 135 -9.44 -5.10 3.07
N SER A 136 -8.74 -5.85 2.24
CA SER A 136 -9.30 -6.86 1.34
C SER A 136 -8.66 -8.20 1.67
N GLN A 137 -9.39 -9.30 1.52
CA GLN A 137 -8.98 -10.61 1.99
C GLN A 137 -9.14 -11.70 0.92
N PRO A 138 -8.24 -12.70 0.89
CA PRO A 138 -8.38 -13.87 0.05
C PRO A 138 -9.47 -14.81 0.55
N ALA A 139 -9.84 -15.79 -0.27
CA ALA A 139 -10.83 -16.80 0.12
C ALA A 139 -10.33 -17.62 1.33
N GLN A 140 -9.07 -18.02 1.29
CA GLN A 140 -8.38 -18.76 2.34
C GLN A 140 -7.09 -18.02 2.73
N PRO A 141 -6.69 -18.03 4.02
CA PRO A 141 -5.39 -17.52 4.44
C PRO A 141 -4.26 -18.22 3.69
N MET A 142 -3.18 -17.49 3.43
CA MET A 142 -2.01 -18.06 2.78
C MET A 142 -1.30 -19.08 3.69
N SER A 143 -0.66 -20.08 3.10
CA SER A 143 -0.05 -21.20 3.85
C SER A 143 1.11 -20.79 4.76
N PHE A 144 1.69 -19.61 4.55
CA PHE A 144 2.75 -19.05 5.39
C PHE A 144 2.22 -18.34 6.64
N CYS A 145 0.92 -18.11 6.73
CA CYS A 145 0.32 -17.45 7.86
C CYS A 145 0.42 -18.34 9.10
N PRO A 146 0.73 -17.77 10.28
CA PRO A 146 0.74 -18.54 11.50
C PRO A 146 -0.63 -19.16 11.70
N SER A 147 -0.70 -20.49 11.82
CA SER A 147 -1.93 -21.20 12.15
C SER A 147 -2.43 -20.70 13.48
N SER A 148 -3.37 -19.78 13.43
CA SER A 148 -4.10 -19.35 14.60
C SER A 148 -5.03 -20.52 14.96
N ALA A 149 -4.87 -21.07 16.16
CA ALA A 149 -5.93 -21.85 16.79
C ALA A 149 -7.23 -21.03 16.68
N PRO A 150 -8.40 -21.69 16.50
CA PRO A 150 -9.62 -20.99 16.17
C PRO A 150 -9.94 -19.95 17.24
N VAL A 151 -9.82 -18.67 16.88
CA VAL A 151 -10.40 -17.57 17.64
C VAL A 151 -11.90 -17.80 17.56
N ALA A 152 -12.49 -18.03 18.73
CA ALA A 152 -13.91 -18.24 18.88
C ALA A 152 -14.71 -17.14 18.18
N HIS A 153 -15.85 -17.57 17.65
CA HIS A 153 -16.88 -16.79 16.98
C HIS A 153 -17.25 -15.47 17.68
N PRO A 154 -17.89 -14.53 16.95
CA PRO A 154 -18.28 -13.20 17.45
C PRO A 154 -19.13 -13.27 18.73
N PRO A 155 -19.13 -12.21 19.56
CA PRO A 155 -19.87 -12.19 20.81
C PRO A 155 -21.37 -12.35 20.55
N PRO A 156 -22.06 -13.26 21.25
CA PRO A 156 -23.52 -13.33 21.22
C PRO A 156 -24.12 -12.10 21.93
N SER A 157 -25.16 -11.57 21.30
CA SER A 157 -26.10 -10.58 21.84
C SER A 157 -26.54 -10.90 23.27
N PHE A 158 -26.48 -9.89 24.16
CA PHE A 158 -27.01 -9.96 25.52
C PHE A 158 -28.55 -9.93 25.54
N PRO A 159 -29.20 -10.82 26.32
CA PRO A 159 -30.43 -10.52 27.04
C PRO A 159 -30.19 -10.51 28.58
N PRO A 160 -31.15 -10.02 29.40
CA PRO A 160 -30.91 -9.50 30.76
C PRO A 160 -30.61 -10.57 31.82
N PRO A 161 -30.12 -10.17 33.02
CA PRO A 161 -29.51 -11.08 33.98
C PRO A 161 -30.57 -11.90 34.74
N ALA A 162 -30.39 -13.22 34.74
CA ALA A 162 -31.08 -14.13 35.64
C ALA A 162 -30.09 -14.71 36.67
N VAL A 163 -30.59 -14.79 37.90
CA VAL A 163 -29.94 -15.06 39.19
C VAL A 163 -29.08 -16.36 39.20
N PRO A 164 -27.92 -16.40 39.90
CA PRO A 164 -27.04 -17.56 39.89
C PRO A 164 -27.65 -18.73 40.67
N THR A 165 -27.80 -19.87 40.01
CA THR A 165 -28.08 -21.16 40.67
C THR A 165 -26.79 -21.97 40.67
N PHE A 166 -26.27 -22.29 41.85
CA PHE A 166 -25.09 -23.11 42.04
C PHE A 166 -25.37 -24.56 41.59
N LEU A 167 -24.60 -25.07 40.63
CA LEU A 167 -24.53 -26.49 40.32
C LEU A 167 -23.23 -27.09 40.88
N PRO A 168 -23.28 -28.30 41.47
CA PRO A 168 -22.12 -28.97 42.08
C PRO A 168 -21.13 -29.51 41.03
N PRO A 169 -19.86 -29.75 41.42
CA PRO A 169 -18.82 -30.18 40.50
C PRO A 169 -19.04 -31.61 39.96
N PRO A 170 -18.66 -31.90 38.70
CA PRO A 170 -18.76 -33.23 38.12
C PRO A 170 -17.70 -34.20 38.67
N PRO A 171 -17.99 -35.51 38.72
CA PRO A 171 -17.07 -36.54 39.21
C PRO A 171 -15.92 -36.83 38.23
N PRO A 172 -14.79 -37.38 38.72
CA PRO A 172 -13.61 -37.66 37.90
C PRO A 172 -13.85 -38.83 36.92
N PRO A 173 -13.19 -38.82 35.75
CA PRO A 173 -13.33 -39.89 34.75
C PRO A 173 -12.59 -41.17 35.17
N PRO A 174 -13.06 -42.35 34.70
CA PRO A 174 -12.42 -43.64 34.98
C PRO A 174 -11.09 -43.80 34.23
N ALA A 175 -10.13 -44.48 34.87
CA ALA A 175 -8.83 -44.80 34.30
C ALA A 175 -8.94 -45.80 33.14
N LEU A 176 -8.29 -45.49 32.01
CA LEU A 176 -8.16 -46.39 30.86
C LEU A 176 -7.13 -47.50 31.15
N PRO A 177 -7.33 -48.74 30.66
CA PRO A 177 -6.31 -49.78 30.73
C PRO A 177 -5.13 -49.47 29.80
N THR A 178 -3.92 -49.69 30.30
CA THR A 178 -2.65 -49.63 29.56
C THR A 178 -2.65 -50.60 28.37
N LEU A 179 -2.68 -50.06 27.15
CA LEU A 179 -2.42 -50.81 25.93
C LEU A 179 -0.90 -50.92 25.71
N LEU A 180 -0.46 -52.15 25.46
CA LEU A 180 0.92 -52.53 25.12
C LEU A 180 1.42 -51.75 23.88
N PRO A 181 2.73 -51.43 23.80
CA PRO A 181 3.28 -50.77 22.63
C PRO A 181 3.28 -51.73 21.41
N PRO A 182 2.94 -51.26 20.20
CA PRO A 182 3.05 -52.06 18.99
C PRO A 182 4.51 -52.28 18.59
N PRO A 183 4.82 -53.39 17.87
CA PRO A 183 6.19 -53.71 17.46
C PRO A 183 6.74 -52.70 16.46
N SER A 184 8.00 -52.33 16.68
CA SER A 184 8.79 -51.42 15.87
C SER A 184 8.99 -51.96 14.45
N ALA A 185 8.27 -51.41 13.47
CA ALA A 185 8.63 -51.56 12.07
C ALA A 185 9.84 -50.65 11.75
N PRO A 186 10.81 -51.10 10.93
CA PRO A 186 11.92 -50.25 10.49
C PRO A 186 11.35 -49.17 9.55
N ARG A 187 11.26 -47.93 10.06
CA ARG A 187 10.97 -46.76 9.24
C ARG A 187 12.23 -46.40 8.46
N THR A 188 12.40 -46.96 7.27
CA THR A 188 13.15 -46.28 6.22
C THR A 188 12.34 -45.05 5.83
N LEU A 189 12.65 -43.92 6.45
CA LEU A 189 12.10 -42.64 6.02
C LEU A 189 12.62 -42.41 4.59
N PRO A 190 11.75 -42.30 3.56
CA PRO A 190 12.23 -41.83 2.28
C PRO A 190 12.81 -40.44 2.51
N THR A 191 14.09 -40.27 2.19
CA THR A 191 14.69 -38.94 2.11
C THR A 191 13.85 -38.14 1.14
N LEU A 192 13.08 -37.19 1.66
CA LEU A 192 12.36 -36.23 0.84
C LEU A 192 13.37 -35.59 -0.11
N PRO A 193 13.08 -35.52 -1.43
CA PRO A 193 13.91 -34.75 -2.33
C PRO A 193 14.03 -33.33 -1.76
N PRO A 194 15.22 -32.69 -1.83
CA PRO A 194 15.38 -31.33 -1.36
C PRO A 194 14.29 -30.46 -1.99
N MET A 195 13.54 -29.76 -1.13
CA MET A 195 12.52 -28.82 -1.61
C MET A 195 13.17 -27.86 -2.62
N PRO A 196 12.54 -27.63 -3.78
CA PRO A 196 13.01 -26.58 -4.68
C PRO A 196 13.00 -25.25 -3.90
N PRO A 197 14.06 -24.44 -3.99
CA PRO A 197 14.12 -23.17 -3.27
C PRO A 197 12.89 -22.33 -3.64
N THR A 198 12.14 -21.88 -2.63
CA THR A 198 11.09 -20.90 -2.83
C THR A 198 11.74 -19.62 -3.36
N PRO A 199 11.33 -19.11 -4.53
CA PRO A 199 12.07 -18.06 -5.25
C PRO A 199 12.05 -16.68 -4.54
N PHE A 200 11.36 -16.54 -3.42
CA PHE A 200 11.21 -15.28 -2.65
C PHE A 200 12.01 -15.27 -1.33
N LEU A 201 12.58 -16.42 -0.92
CA LEU A 201 13.38 -16.51 0.31
C LEU A 201 14.88 -16.40 0.06
N GLU A 202 15.32 -16.31 -1.20
CA GLU A 202 16.71 -16.02 -1.49
C GLU A 202 17.01 -14.55 -1.16
N ALA A 203 17.84 -14.37 -0.13
CA ALA A 203 18.52 -13.12 0.16
C ALA A 203 19.27 -12.69 -1.11
N SER A 204 18.79 -11.68 -1.83
CA SER A 204 19.56 -11.14 -2.95
C SER A 204 19.44 -9.64 -2.99
N ALA A 205 20.59 -8.98 -2.87
CA ALA A 205 20.77 -7.58 -3.17
C ALA A 205 21.54 -7.49 -4.48
N CYS A 206 20.82 -7.12 -5.54
CA CYS A 206 21.40 -6.97 -6.86
C CYS A 206 21.61 -5.49 -7.19
N PRO A 207 22.83 -5.08 -7.58
CA PRO A 207 23.09 -3.72 -8.02
C PRO A 207 22.38 -3.45 -9.35
N TYR A 208 22.13 -2.17 -9.67
CA TYR A 208 21.35 -1.77 -10.85
C TYR A 208 21.84 -2.42 -12.15
N GLY A 209 23.15 -2.61 -12.29
CA GLY A 209 23.78 -3.23 -13.46
C GLY A 209 23.29 -4.65 -13.73
N LYS A 210 22.90 -5.41 -12.69
CA LYS A 210 22.33 -6.75 -12.84
C LYS A 210 20.87 -6.72 -13.29
N TRP A 211 20.11 -5.72 -12.86
CA TRP A 211 18.70 -5.54 -13.22
C TRP A 211 18.46 -5.07 -14.65
N ILE A 212 19.42 -4.36 -15.23
CA ILE A 212 19.35 -3.87 -16.62
C ILE A 212 19.93 -4.85 -17.65
N MET A 213 20.45 -6.00 -17.21
CA MET A 213 20.89 -7.06 -18.12
C MET A 213 19.68 -7.71 -18.79
N PRO A 214 19.66 -7.84 -20.14
CA PRO A 214 18.59 -8.53 -20.85
C PRO A 214 18.31 -9.94 -20.31
N GLU A 215 19.38 -10.67 -19.96
CA GLU A 215 19.32 -12.04 -19.42
C GLU A 215 18.57 -12.15 -18.08
N HIS A 216 18.38 -11.04 -17.36
CA HIS A 216 17.73 -11.01 -16.04
C HIS A 216 16.34 -10.34 -16.06
N ARG A 217 15.79 -10.05 -17.24
CA ARG A 217 14.48 -9.37 -17.32
C ARG A 217 13.33 -10.12 -16.63
N CYS A 218 13.40 -11.44 -16.49
CA CYS A 218 12.35 -12.22 -15.82
C CYS A 218 12.21 -11.92 -14.31
N TYR A 219 13.19 -11.27 -13.69
CA TYR A 219 13.11 -10.88 -12.27
C TYR A 219 12.25 -9.62 -12.04
N TRP A 220 11.86 -8.91 -13.11
CA TRP A 220 10.90 -7.81 -13.08
C TRP A 220 9.46 -8.36 -12.95
N LYS A 221 9.09 -8.82 -11.75
CA LYS A 221 7.82 -9.54 -11.50
C LYS A 221 6.64 -8.63 -11.15
N VAL A 222 6.87 -7.57 -10.37
CA VAL A 222 5.80 -6.72 -9.81
C VAL A 222 5.62 -5.43 -10.61
N VAL A 223 6.73 -4.90 -11.14
CA VAL A 223 6.75 -3.74 -12.03
C VAL A 223 7.51 -4.15 -13.30
N SER A 224 7.23 -3.47 -14.41
CA SER A 224 7.91 -3.69 -15.69
C SER A 224 8.90 -2.57 -16.01
N PRO A 225 9.88 -2.81 -16.90
CA PRO A 225 10.77 -1.76 -17.41
C PRO A 225 10.04 -0.51 -17.91
N ASP A 226 8.88 -0.68 -18.55
CA ASP A 226 8.08 0.39 -19.14
C ASP A 226 7.16 1.11 -18.14
N THR A 227 7.10 0.63 -16.89
CA THR A 227 6.30 1.25 -15.84
C THR A 227 6.78 2.68 -15.59
N LYS A 228 5.85 3.63 -15.44
CA LYS A 228 6.20 5.04 -15.27
C LYS A 228 6.71 5.32 -13.86
N VAL A 229 7.74 6.16 -13.76
CA VAL A 229 8.33 6.62 -12.48
C VAL A 229 7.29 7.36 -11.63
N GLY A 230 6.49 8.22 -12.25
CA GLY A 230 5.41 8.95 -11.57
C GLY A 230 4.29 8.03 -11.08
N LEU A 231 4.07 6.91 -11.76
CA LEU A 231 3.19 5.85 -11.28
C LEU A 231 3.83 5.27 -10.02
N VAL A 232 5.09 4.81 -10.10
CA VAL A 232 5.83 4.11 -9.04
C VAL A 232 6.07 4.91 -7.75
N PHE A 233 6.49 6.15 -7.90
CA PHE A 233 6.92 6.98 -6.77
C PHE A 233 5.95 8.13 -6.50
N GLY A 234 4.90 8.29 -7.30
CA GLY A 234 3.87 9.31 -7.11
C GLY A 234 4.23 10.70 -7.64
N LEU A 235 3.44 11.70 -7.24
CA LEU A 235 3.42 13.03 -7.83
C LEU A 235 4.75 13.79 -7.75
N LEU A 236 5.50 13.64 -6.65
CA LEU A 236 6.78 14.32 -6.48
C LEU A 236 7.82 13.82 -7.51
N ALA A 237 7.82 12.52 -7.78
CA ALA A 237 8.68 11.94 -8.79
C ALA A 237 8.23 12.32 -10.20
N ALA A 238 6.91 12.33 -10.47
CA ALA A 238 6.37 12.81 -11.74
C ALA A 238 6.78 14.27 -12.03
N ARG A 239 6.69 15.15 -11.01
CA ARG A 239 7.14 16.54 -11.13
C ARG A 239 8.64 16.67 -11.35
N LYS A 240 9.45 15.80 -10.72
CA LYS A 240 10.92 15.91 -10.80
C LYS A 240 11.50 15.31 -12.08
N TYR A 241 10.98 14.17 -12.52
CA TYR A 241 11.56 13.37 -13.60
C TYR A 241 10.73 13.41 -14.90
N GLY A 242 9.54 14.00 -14.87
CA GLY A 242 8.57 13.97 -15.95
C GLY A 242 7.55 12.83 -15.78
N THR A 243 6.39 13.00 -16.41
CA THR A 243 5.28 12.03 -16.37
C THR A 243 5.55 10.79 -17.21
N ASP A 244 6.37 10.93 -18.26
CA ASP A 244 6.62 9.86 -19.23
C ASP A 244 7.87 9.03 -18.94
N MET A 245 8.69 9.44 -17.97
CA MET A 245 9.89 8.73 -17.57
C MET A 245 9.55 7.30 -17.12
N THR A 246 10.16 6.31 -17.75
CA THR A 246 10.02 4.89 -17.36
C THR A 246 11.03 4.48 -16.29
N LEU A 247 10.76 3.38 -15.59
CA LEU A 247 11.72 2.80 -14.65
C LEU A 247 13.03 2.43 -15.34
N TRP A 248 12.96 1.89 -16.56
CA TRP A 248 14.14 1.54 -17.36
C TRP A 248 15.01 2.75 -17.68
N GLU A 249 14.42 3.82 -18.21
CA GLU A 249 15.13 5.07 -18.48
C GLU A 249 15.74 5.67 -17.21
N GLY A 250 14.98 5.63 -16.10
CA GLY A 250 15.43 6.06 -14.79
C GLY A 250 16.67 5.32 -14.29
N MET A 251 16.77 4.01 -14.57
CA MET A 251 17.93 3.19 -14.19
C MET A 251 19.19 3.46 -15.02
N ASN A 252 19.04 4.01 -16.23
CA ASN A 252 20.18 4.39 -17.08
C ASN A 252 20.77 5.76 -16.76
N GLY A 253 20.16 6.55 -15.86
CA GLY A 253 20.67 7.84 -15.45
C GLY A 253 22.05 7.76 -14.78
N ARG A 254 22.99 8.64 -15.15
CA ARG A 254 24.35 8.74 -14.57
C ARG A 254 24.70 10.20 -14.22
N GLY A 255 25.70 10.36 -13.35
CA GLY A 255 26.40 11.65 -13.13
C GLY A 255 25.68 12.71 -12.31
N GLU A 256 24.36 12.62 -12.11
CA GLU A 256 23.56 13.62 -11.39
C GLU A 256 22.93 13.05 -10.11
N ALA A 257 22.77 13.88 -9.08
CA ALA A 257 22.24 13.46 -7.78
C ALA A 257 20.85 12.83 -7.87
N TYR A 258 19.91 13.47 -8.56
CA TYR A 258 18.54 12.97 -8.70
C TYR A 258 18.47 11.74 -9.61
N ARG A 259 19.27 11.68 -10.68
CA ARG A 259 19.35 10.47 -11.51
C ARG A 259 19.93 9.29 -10.74
N THR A 260 20.90 9.55 -9.87
CA THR A 260 21.47 8.53 -8.97
C THR A 260 20.42 8.07 -7.97
N LEU A 261 19.68 9.00 -7.35
CA LEU A 261 18.57 8.66 -6.46
C LEU A 261 17.53 7.80 -7.17
N LEU A 262 17.13 8.16 -8.39
CA LEU A 262 16.15 7.39 -9.16
C LEU A 262 16.66 5.99 -9.52
N ARG A 263 17.90 5.87 -10.00
CA ARG A 263 18.50 4.57 -10.34
C ARG A 263 18.61 3.65 -9.12
N GLU A 264 19.20 4.15 -8.04
CA GLU A 264 19.42 3.35 -6.83
C GLU A 264 18.11 3.07 -6.09
N GLY A 265 17.16 4.01 -6.10
CA GLY A 265 15.82 3.85 -5.55
C GLY A 265 14.98 2.82 -6.30
N THR A 266 14.96 2.86 -7.64
CA THR A 266 14.32 1.82 -8.45
C THR A 266 14.94 0.46 -8.20
N THR A 267 16.28 0.40 -8.11
CA THR A 267 17.00 -0.85 -7.79
C THR A 267 16.62 -1.38 -6.41
N ALA A 268 16.54 -0.51 -5.40
CA ALA A 268 16.12 -0.90 -4.06
C ALA A 268 14.67 -1.39 -4.02
N LEU A 269 13.78 -0.77 -4.79
CA LEU A 269 12.40 -1.23 -4.93
C LEU A 269 12.34 -2.64 -5.53
N LEU A 270 13.08 -2.88 -6.62
CA LEU A 270 13.13 -4.18 -7.28
C LEU A 270 13.70 -5.28 -6.37
N ASN A 271 14.78 -4.98 -5.63
CA ASN A 271 15.34 -5.88 -4.62
C ASN A 271 14.33 -6.15 -3.49
N SER A 272 13.61 -5.13 -3.02
CA SER A 272 12.60 -5.27 -1.96
C SER A 272 11.42 -6.17 -2.35
N TYR A 273 11.06 -6.23 -3.64
CA TYR A 273 10.05 -7.15 -4.14
C TYR A 273 10.56 -8.59 -4.32
N ASN A 274 11.86 -8.77 -4.48
CA ASN A 274 12.45 -10.08 -4.78
C ASN A 274 13.07 -10.76 -3.56
N SER A 275 13.28 -10.03 -2.47
CA SER A 275 13.87 -10.60 -1.27
C SER A 275 13.29 -9.99 0.01
N LEU A 276 12.68 -10.84 0.85
CA LEU A 276 12.22 -10.45 2.18
C LEU A 276 13.37 -10.10 3.15
N GLN A 277 14.60 -10.47 2.80
CA GLN A 277 15.81 -10.15 3.59
C GLN A 277 16.46 -8.83 3.17
N PHE A 278 15.93 -8.16 2.15
CA PHE A 278 16.43 -6.85 1.74
C PHE A 278 16.11 -5.80 2.82
N PRO A 279 17.05 -4.89 3.17
CA PRO A 279 16.89 -3.95 4.29
C PRO A 279 15.70 -2.99 4.19
N TYR A 280 15.18 -2.77 2.98
CA TYR A 280 14.08 -1.85 2.75
C TYR A 280 12.84 -2.61 2.30
N HIS A 281 11.73 -2.37 3.00
CA HIS A 281 10.41 -2.74 2.52
C HIS A 281 10.01 -1.86 1.30
N PRO A 282 9.25 -2.36 0.30
CA PRO A 282 8.87 -1.57 -0.89
C PRO A 282 8.26 -0.20 -0.56
N LEU A 283 7.33 -0.14 0.40
CA LEU A 283 6.74 1.13 0.85
C LEU A 283 7.77 2.06 1.51
N GLY A 284 8.75 1.49 2.21
CA GLY A 284 9.84 2.25 2.80
C GLY A 284 10.76 2.88 1.75
N VAL A 285 10.98 2.19 0.62
CA VAL A 285 11.71 2.75 -0.53
C VAL A 285 10.93 3.95 -1.11
N VAL A 286 9.63 3.79 -1.37
CA VAL A 286 8.76 4.86 -1.90
C VAL A 286 8.72 6.06 -0.96
N ALA A 287 8.54 5.84 0.34
CA ALA A 287 8.51 6.92 1.33
C ALA A 287 9.83 7.70 1.40
N ARG A 288 10.98 7.00 1.42
CA ARG A 288 12.31 7.64 1.45
C ARG A 288 12.61 8.40 0.17
N MET A 289 12.21 7.86 -0.98
CA MET A 289 12.29 8.54 -2.27
C MET A 289 11.52 9.85 -2.23
N ASN A 290 10.25 9.81 -1.82
CA ASN A 290 9.39 10.99 -1.76
C ASN A 290 9.86 12.03 -0.75
N TRP A 291 10.40 11.60 0.39
CA TRP A 291 10.98 12.52 1.37
C TRP A 291 12.24 13.24 0.84
N ALA A 292 13.12 12.51 0.14
CA ALA A 292 14.29 13.11 -0.52
C ALA A 292 13.89 14.09 -1.64
N LEU A 293 12.81 13.81 -2.37
CA LEU A 293 12.29 14.70 -3.40
C LEU A 293 11.58 15.93 -2.82
N ALA A 294 10.84 15.78 -1.71
CA ALA A 294 10.13 16.86 -1.04
C ALA A 294 11.09 17.90 -0.46
N THR A 295 12.18 17.45 0.15
CA THR A 295 13.24 18.35 0.66
C THR A 295 13.98 19.05 -0.47
N GLY A 296 14.19 18.36 -1.59
CA GLY A 296 14.78 18.93 -2.79
C GLY A 296 16.25 19.36 -2.65
N SER A 297 16.93 19.02 -1.55
CA SER A 297 18.33 19.40 -1.35
C SER A 297 19.28 18.32 -1.88
N THR A 298 20.31 18.73 -2.63
CA THR A 298 21.32 17.81 -3.19
C THR A 298 21.97 16.91 -2.13
N PRO A 299 22.36 17.40 -0.94
CA PRO A 299 22.92 16.55 0.11
C PRO A 299 21.95 15.45 0.56
N GLN A 300 20.66 15.78 0.73
CA GLN A 300 19.67 14.81 1.19
C GLN A 300 19.37 13.76 0.12
N VAL A 301 19.25 14.20 -1.13
CA VAL A 301 19.08 13.33 -2.31
C VAL A 301 20.22 12.33 -2.41
N LEU A 302 21.47 12.81 -2.30
CA LEU A 302 22.64 11.95 -2.35
C LEU A 302 22.74 11.02 -1.14
N HIS A 303 22.43 11.50 0.06
CA HIS A 303 22.43 10.68 1.27
C HIS A 303 21.46 9.50 1.12
N THR A 304 20.24 9.75 0.66
CA THR A 304 19.25 8.70 0.41
C THR A 304 19.69 7.76 -0.72
N ALA A 305 20.22 8.30 -1.82
CA ALA A 305 20.71 7.50 -2.93
C ALA A 305 21.85 6.56 -2.53
N LEU A 306 22.81 7.05 -1.73
CA LEU A 306 23.92 6.25 -1.21
C LEU A 306 23.45 5.18 -0.21
N GLY A 307 22.40 5.46 0.57
CA GLY A 307 21.76 4.46 1.42
C GLY A 307 21.20 3.30 0.61
N PHE A 308 20.43 3.59 -0.44
CA PHE A 308 19.94 2.57 -1.36
C PHE A 308 21.07 1.83 -2.06
N MET A 309 22.09 2.56 -2.55
CA MET A 309 23.25 1.95 -3.20
C MET A 309 23.91 0.92 -2.28
N ARG A 310 24.23 1.28 -1.03
CA ARG A 310 24.85 0.34 -0.07
C ARG A 310 24.00 -0.91 0.13
N ALA A 311 22.69 -0.76 0.29
CA ALA A 311 21.79 -1.90 0.41
C ALA A 311 21.76 -2.75 -0.86
N ASN A 312 21.74 -2.15 -2.05
CA ASN A 312 21.73 -2.85 -3.35
C ASN A 312 23.02 -3.66 -3.59
N TYR A 313 24.14 -3.27 -2.98
CA TYR A 313 25.39 -4.02 -3.01
C TYR A 313 25.52 -5.04 -1.86
N GLY A 314 24.51 -5.17 -1.00
CA GLY A 314 24.53 -6.09 0.15
C GLY A 314 25.48 -5.65 1.27
N TYR A 315 25.87 -4.37 1.31
CA TYR A 315 26.83 -3.87 2.30
C TYR A 315 26.28 -3.98 3.73
N GLY A 316 27.01 -4.68 4.61
CA GLY A 316 26.61 -4.89 6.01
C GLY A 316 25.69 -6.09 6.25
N GLN A 317 25.44 -6.93 5.24
CA GLN A 317 24.67 -8.17 5.36
C GLN A 317 25.57 -9.42 5.21
N SER A 318 25.11 -10.59 5.66
CA SER A 318 25.83 -11.87 5.51
C SER A 318 26.03 -12.21 4.03
N ALA A 319 27.01 -13.08 3.70
CA ALA A 319 27.29 -13.51 2.31
C ALA A 319 26.05 -14.01 1.54
N ALA A 320 25.00 -14.42 2.28
CA ALA A 320 23.70 -14.76 1.74
C ALA A 320 23.06 -13.62 0.92
N ALA A 321 23.25 -12.35 1.28
CA ALA A 321 22.60 -11.19 0.66
C ALA A 321 23.21 -10.70 -0.67
N THR A 322 24.24 -11.36 -1.18
CA THR A 322 24.85 -11.01 -2.47
C THR A 322 23.90 -11.33 -3.64
N CYS A 323 24.10 -10.70 -4.80
CA CYS A 323 23.21 -10.91 -5.96
C CYS A 323 23.25 -12.35 -6.47
N ARG A 324 22.09 -13.02 -6.50
CA ARG A 324 21.93 -14.43 -6.93
C ARG A 324 21.22 -14.60 -8.26
N PHE A 325 21.15 -13.54 -9.06
CA PHE A 325 20.52 -13.63 -10.37
C PHE A 325 21.23 -14.67 -11.24
N THR A 326 20.43 -15.58 -11.78
CA THR A 326 20.85 -16.54 -12.81
C THR A 326 20.17 -16.16 -14.12
N SER A 327 20.77 -16.53 -15.24
CA SER A 327 20.15 -16.20 -16.54
C SER A 327 18.77 -16.83 -16.65
N CYS A 328 17.79 -16.04 -17.08
CA CYS A 328 16.44 -16.51 -17.30
C CYS A 328 16.36 -17.53 -18.47
N THR A 329 17.37 -17.59 -19.34
CA THR A 329 17.42 -18.55 -20.47
C THR A 329 17.76 -19.98 -20.05
N THR A 330 18.10 -20.23 -18.79
CA THR A 330 18.60 -21.53 -18.31
C THR A 330 17.52 -22.50 -17.81
N LYS A 331 16.24 -22.22 -18.01
CA LYS A 331 15.16 -23.19 -17.74
C LYS A 331 14.60 -23.73 -19.06
N SER A 332 15.23 -24.78 -19.57
CA SER A 332 14.58 -25.77 -20.43
C SER A 332 14.06 -26.93 -19.60
#